data_AF-A0DJE5-F1
#
_entry.id   AF-A0DJE5-F1
#
_cell.length_a   1.000
_cell.length_b   1.000
_cell.length_c   1.000
_cell.angle_alpha   90.00
_cell.angle_beta   90.00
_cell.angle_gamma   90.00
#
_symmetry.space_group_name_H-M   'P 1'
#
loop_
_entity.id
_entity.type
_entity.pdbx_description
1 polymer ?
#
loop_
_entity_poly.entity_id
_entity_poly.type
_entity_poly.pdbx_seq_one_letter_code
_entity_poly.pdbx_strand_id
1 'polypeptide(L)'
;MNQLLSGKQIEDSPPYAIDVNVVVNLNLGNISLQTNVDPGIPFNIFIEGILEQIFDQKLQAIQDTNQIEYCLQDGKVLQRKDSNPLYSLGFDNNSTLNIRIFQGIQETPQPSFDKYGKKQY
;
A
#
# COMPACT_ATOMS: atom_id res chain seq x y z
N MET A 1 35.43 46.50 10.73
CA MET A 1 35.50 45.14 11.30
C MET A 1 34.38 44.35 10.62
N ASN A 2 34.71 43.61 9.56
CA ASN A 2 33.74 42.91 8.72
C ASN A 2 33.36 41.59 9.42
N GLN A 3 32.13 41.47 9.90
CA GLN A 3 31.61 40.17 10.32
C GLN A 3 30.97 39.47 9.12
N LEU A 4 31.59 38.35 8.79
CA LEU A 4 31.31 37.44 7.71
C LEU A 4 29.93 36.78 7.86
N LEU A 5 29.37 36.45 6.70
CA LEU A 5 28.15 35.69 6.49
C LEU A 5 28.16 34.37 7.28
N SER A 6 27.26 34.23 8.25
CA SER A 6 26.78 32.90 8.66
C SER A 6 25.63 32.52 7.74
N GLY A 7 25.97 31.90 6.62
CA GLY A 7 25.02 31.11 5.86
C GLY A 7 24.52 29.99 6.75
N LYS A 8 23.33 30.17 7.34
CA LYS A 8 22.56 29.06 7.88
C LYS A 8 22.39 28.07 6.73
N GLN A 9 22.91 26.86 6.93
CA GLN A 9 22.57 25.70 6.13
C GLN A 9 21.05 25.70 5.96
N ILE A 10 20.61 25.73 4.70
CA ILE A 10 19.24 25.40 4.36
C ILE A 10 19.11 23.95 4.84
N GLU A 11 18.49 23.73 6.00
CA GLU A 11 18.00 22.41 6.38
C GLU A 11 17.15 21.95 5.19
N ASP A 12 17.57 20.86 4.56
CA ASP A 12 16.81 20.16 3.51
C ASP A 12 15.44 19.83 4.07
N SER A 13 14.53 20.80 3.97
CA SER A 13 13.15 20.63 4.34
C SER A 13 12.63 19.56 3.38
N PRO A 14 12.05 18.47 3.87
CA PRO A 14 11.49 17.46 2.99
C PRO A 14 10.53 18.15 2.01
N PRO A 15 10.46 17.68 0.76
CA PRO A 15 9.62 18.31 -0.25
C PRO A 15 8.18 18.44 0.28
N TYR A 16 7.55 19.58 0.00
CA TYR A 16 6.20 19.89 0.52
C TYR A 16 5.16 18.82 0.15
N ALA A 17 5.40 18.11 -0.96
CA ALA A 17 4.70 16.89 -1.35
C ALA A 17 5.62 16.00 -2.21
N ILE A 18 5.32 14.72 -2.26
CA ILE A 18 5.93 13.73 -3.16
C ILE A 18 4.87 13.13 -4.08
N ASP A 19 5.24 12.85 -5.32
CA ASP A 19 4.42 12.08 -6.24
C ASP A 19 4.69 10.58 -6.02
N VAL A 20 3.65 9.83 -5.66
CA VAL A 20 3.72 8.39 -5.44
C VAL A 20 2.86 7.68 -6.48
N ASN A 21 3.45 6.73 -7.19
CA ASN A 21 2.74 5.84 -8.08
C ASN A 21 2.28 4.61 -7.28
N VAL A 22 0.99 4.36 -7.20
CA VAL A 22 0.44 3.15 -6.58
C VAL A 22 -0.05 2.20 -7.65
N VAL A 23 0.50 0.99 -7.66
CA VAL A 23 0.10 -0.09 -8.55
C VAL A 23 -0.55 -1.19 -7.73
N VAL A 24 -1.86 -1.37 -7.91
CA VAL A 24 -2.62 -2.44 -7.27
C VAL A 24 -2.79 -3.59 -8.24
N ASN A 25 -2.17 -4.72 -7.91
CA ASN A 25 -2.22 -5.95 -8.69
C ASN A 25 -3.39 -6.79 -8.21
N LEU A 26 -4.38 -6.98 -9.09
CA LEU A 26 -5.54 -7.83 -8.89
C LEU A 26 -5.45 -9.04 -9.81
N ASN A 27 -6.17 -10.12 -9.49
CA ASN A 27 -6.19 -11.33 -10.30
C ASN A 27 -6.64 -11.09 -11.76
N LEU A 28 -7.48 -10.08 -12.00
CA LEU A 28 -8.07 -9.79 -13.30
C LEU A 28 -7.36 -8.66 -14.05
N GLY A 29 -6.34 -8.04 -13.46
CA GLY A 29 -5.63 -6.90 -14.05
C GLY A 29 -5.04 -5.97 -13.00
N ASN A 30 -4.39 -4.91 -13.48
CA ASN A 30 -3.72 -3.94 -12.63
C ASN A 30 -4.44 -2.59 -12.66
N ILE A 31 -4.52 -1.96 -11.50
CA ILE A 31 -4.96 -0.58 -11.35
C ILE A 31 -3.72 0.25 -11.02
N SER A 32 -3.56 1.40 -11.68
CA SER A 32 -2.47 2.33 -11.40
C SER A 32 -3.05 3.70 -11.09
N LEU A 33 -2.58 4.30 -10.00
CA LEU A 33 -2.95 5.61 -9.52
C LEU A 33 -1.67 6.41 -9.29
N GLN A 34 -1.65 7.67 -9.73
CA GLN A 34 -0.62 8.61 -9.31
C GLN A 34 -1.23 9.59 -8.31
N THR A 35 -0.57 9.80 -7.18
CA THR A 35 -1.06 10.69 -6.12
C THR A 35 0.05 11.59 -5.61
N ASN A 36 -0.31 12.82 -5.28
CA ASN A 36 0.57 13.80 -4.67
C ASN A 36 0.25 13.86 -3.16
N VAL A 37 1.23 13.57 -2.31
CA VAL A 37 1.02 13.36 -0.87
C VAL A 37 2.10 14.02 -0.03
N ASP A 38 1.73 14.47 1.18
CA ASP A 38 2.68 14.91 2.19
C ASP A 38 3.59 13.75 2.62
N PRO A 39 4.91 13.81 2.43
CA PRO A 39 5.81 12.73 2.83
C PRO A 39 5.85 12.49 4.34
N GLY A 40 5.37 13.44 5.14
CA GLY A 40 5.20 13.34 6.60
C GLY A 40 4.03 12.47 7.03
N ILE A 41 3.10 12.12 6.13
CA ILE A 41 1.94 11.29 6.47
C ILE A 41 2.39 9.89 6.94
N PRO A 42 1.79 9.32 7.99
CA PRO A 42 2.01 7.93 8.37
C PRO A 42 1.56 6.96 7.27
N PHE A 43 2.33 5.89 7.04
CA PHE A 43 2.03 4.90 6.00
C PHE A 43 0.66 4.24 6.14
N ASN A 44 0.26 3.87 7.36
CA ASN A 44 -1.05 3.28 7.61
C ASN A 44 -2.21 4.20 7.16
N ILE A 45 -2.11 5.51 7.41
CA ILE A 45 -3.12 6.50 6.99
C ILE A 45 -3.11 6.67 5.47
N PHE A 46 -1.91 6.75 4.86
CA PHE A 46 -1.79 6.82 3.41
C PHE A 46 -2.46 5.63 2.71
N ILE A 47 -2.16 4.41 3.15
CA ILE A 47 -2.74 3.18 2.58
C ILE A 47 -4.24 3.11 2.78
N GLU A 48 -4.74 3.50 3.95
CA GLU A 48 -6.18 3.52 4.22
C GLU A 48 -6.91 4.38 3.19
N GLY A 49 -6.44 5.62 2.96
CA GLY A 49 -7.01 6.50 1.94
C GLY A 49 -6.94 5.96 0.52
N ILE A 50 -5.83 5.31 0.15
CA ILE A 50 -5.69 4.68 -1.18
C ILE A 50 -6.67 3.52 -1.34
N LEU A 51 -6.79 2.66 -0.33
CA LEU A 51 -7.71 1.52 -0.37
C LEU A 51 -9.16 1.97 -0.44
N GLU A 52 -9.54 3.01 0.30
CA GLU A 52 -10.88 3.61 0.23
C GLU A 52 -11.21 4.13 -1.17
N GLN A 53 -10.27 4.83 -1.81
CA GLN A 53 -10.44 5.34 -3.19
C GLN A 53 -10.63 4.21 -4.22
N ILE A 54 -9.97 3.08 -4.03
CA ILE A 54 -9.99 1.96 -5.00
C ILE A 54 -11.22 1.05 -4.80
N PHE A 55 -11.61 0.79 -3.55
CA PHE A 55 -12.61 -0.23 -3.24
C PHE A 55 -13.99 0.30 -2.83
N ASP A 56 -14.20 1.63 -2.87
CA ASP A 56 -15.49 2.32 -2.63
C ASP A 56 -16.36 1.62 -1.57
N GLN A 57 -15.88 1.68 -0.32
CA GLN A 57 -16.51 1.13 0.89
C GLN A 57 -16.67 -0.40 0.99
N LYS A 58 -16.30 -1.19 -0.03
CA LYS A 58 -16.23 -2.68 0.08
C LYS A 58 -14.99 -3.17 0.82
N LEU A 59 -14.29 -2.29 1.53
CA LEU A 59 -13.07 -2.59 2.28
C LEU A 59 -13.27 -3.72 3.30
N GLN A 60 -14.47 -3.87 3.87
CA GLN A 60 -14.70 -4.86 4.93
C GLN A 60 -14.37 -6.30 4.52
N ALA A 61 -14.50 -6.66 3.24
CA ALA A 61 -14.14 -7.99 2.74
C ALA A 61 -12.62 -8.20 2.58
N ILE A 62 -11.85 -7.11 2.48
CA ILE A 62 -10.40 -7.11 2.26
C ILE A 62 -9.65 -6.85 3.58
N GLN A 63 -10.27 -6.13 4.52
CA GLN A 63 -9.67 -5.69 5.78
C GLN A 63 -9.20 -6.85 6.68
N ASP A 64 -9.86 -8.01 6.62
CA ASP A 64 -9.57 -9.19 7.46
C ASP A 64 -8.48 -10.11 6.90
N THR A 65 -7.89 -9.76 5.76
CA THR A 65 -6.99 -10.66 5.07
C THR A 65 -5.53 -10.29 5.31
N ASN A 66 -4.77 -11.23 5.88
CA ASN A 66 -3.30 -11.33 5.77
C ASN A 66 -2.84 -11.56 4.32
N GLN A 67 -3.64 -11.11 3.34
CA GLN A 67 -3.52 -11.41 1.93
C GLN A 67 -3.19 -10.15 1.13
N ILE A 68 -2.75 -9.08 1.79
CA ILE A 68 -2.26 -7.87 1.12
C ILE A 68 -0.78 -7.71 1.42
N GLU A 69 0.02 -7.68 0.36
CA GLU A 69 1.44 -7.35 0.44
C GLU A 69 1.67 -5.94 -0.11
N TYR A 70 2.43 -5.14 0.65
CA TYR A 70 2.84 -3.79 0.27
C TYR A 70 4.34 -3.78 0.04
N CYS A 71 4.78 -3.37 -1.14
CA CYS A 71 6.18 -3.44 -1.52
C CYS A 71 6.58 -2.20 -2.34
N LEU A 72 7.65 -1.53 -1.92
CA LEU A 72 8.28 -0.49 -2.74
C LEU A 72 8.99 -1.10 -3.95
N GLN A 73 9.25 -0.28 -4.97
CA GLN A 73 9.93 -0.70 -6.19
C GLN A 73 11.31 -1.34 -5.95
N ASP A 74 12.00 -0.93 -4.89
CA ASP A 74 13.29 -1.48 -4.46
C ASP A 74 13.18 -2.87 -3.79
N GLY A 75 11.96 -3.39 -3.62
CA GLY A 75 11.68 -4.67 -2.98
C GLY A 75 11.44 -4.58 -1.47
N LYS A 76 11.45 -3.38 -0.87
CA LYS A 76 11.18 -3.22 0.56
C LYS A 76 9.72 -3.52 0.87
N VAL A 77 9.50 -4.56 1.67
CA VAL A 77 8.17 -4.94 2.17
C VAL A 77 7.77 -4.03 3.34
N LEU A 78 6.56 -3.50 3.28
CA LEU A 78 5.99 -2.62 4.29
C LEU A 78 4.83 -3.30 5.03
N GLN A 79 4.68 -2.95 6.30
CA GLN A 79 3.60 -3.46 7.13
C GLN A 79 2.42 -2.49 7.09
N ARG A 80 1.20 -3.00 6.88
CA ARG A 80 -0.02 -2.16 6.82
C ARG A 80 -0.18 -1.23 8.03
N LYS A 81 0.22 -1.70 9.22
CA LYS A 81 0.11 -0.97 10.49
C LYS A 81 1.28 -0.05 10.78
N ASP A 82 2.21 0.12 9.84
CA ASP A 82 3.37 0.99 10.03
C ASP A 82 2.91 2.44 10.17
N SER A 83 3.23 3.05 11.32
CA SER A 83 2.90 4.43 11.64
C SER A 83 4.03 5.40 11.32
N ASN A 84 5.14 4.91 10.76
CA ASN A 84 6.25 5.76 10.37
C ASN A 84 5.85 6.65 9.17
N PRO A 85 6.35 7.89 9.11
CA PRO A 85 6.16 8.75 7.95
C PRO A 85 6.71 8.15 6.66
N LEU A 86 6.09 8.45 5.52
CA LEU A 86 6.52 7.93 4.21
C LEU A 86 8.01 8.19 3.93
N TYR A 87 8.53 9.39 4.20
CA TYR A 87 9.95 9.69 3.95
C TYR A 87 10.88 8.74 4.71
N SER A 88 10.53 8.38 5.95
CA SER A 88 11.36 7.51 6.79
C SER A 88 11.31 6.04 6.33
N LEU A 89 10.29 5.71 5.55
CA LEU A 89 10.15 4.41 4.91
C LEU A 89 10.81 4.34 3.55
N GLY A 90 11.45 5.42 3.08
CA GLY A 90 12.16 5.46 1.80
C GLY A 90 11.29 5.90 0.62
N PHE A 91 10.13 6.50 0.88
CA PHE A 91 9.36 7.14 -0.19
C PHE A 91 10.01 8.48 -0.55
N ASP A 92 10.22 8.65 -1.85
CA ASP A 92 10.71 9.86 -2.50
C ASP A 92 9.84 10.21 -3.71
N ASN A 93 10.24 11.24 -4.45
CA ASN A 93 9.46 11.68 -5.60
C ASN A 93 9.50 10.65 -6.73
N ASN A 94 8.32 10.27 -7.23
CA ASN A 94 8.08 9.19 -8.20
C ASN A 94 8.27 7.76 -7.67
N SER A 95 8.37 7.60 -6.34
CA SER A 95 8.36 6.27 -5.73
C SER A 95 7.15 5.45 -6.17
N THR A 96 7.38 4.17 -6.46
CA THR A 96 6.30 3.23 -6.82
C THR A 96 6.02 2.27 -5.68
N LEU A 97 4.80 2.30 -5.17
CA LEU A 97 4.26 1.34 -4.23
C LEU A 97 3.44 0.29 -4.99
N ASN A 98 3.84 -0.97 -4.86
CA ASN A 98 3.09 -2.12 -5.34
C ASN A 98 2.24 -2.69 -4.20
N ILE A 99 0.95 -2.85 -4.46
CA ILE A 99 0.01 -3.53 -3.59
C ILE A 99 -0.39 -4.81 -4.30
N ARG A 100 -0.20 -5.97 -3.67
CA ARG A 100 -0.70 -7.24 -4.20
C ARG A 100 -1.79 -7.75 -3.28
N ILE A 101 -2.94 -8.07 -3.85
CA ILE A 101 -4.05 -8.66 -3.11
C ILE A 101 -4.17 -10.11 -3.55
N PHE A 102 -3.81 -11.02 -2.66
CA PHE A 102 -4.09 -12.44 -2.84
C PHE A 102 -5.57 -12.64 -2.49
N GLN A 103 -6.36 -13.21 -3.39
CA GLN A 103 -7.65 -13.75 -2.98
C GLN A 103 -7.36 -15.14 -2.43
N GLY A 104 -7.60 -15.35 -1.14
CA GLY A 104 -7.77 -16.71 -0.64
C GLY A 104 -8.82 -17.37 -1.51
N ILE A 105 -8.44 -18.45 -2.19
CA ILE A 105 -9.39 -19.34 -2.82
C ILE A 105 -10.28 -19.76 -1.65
N GLN A 106 -11.52 -19.25 -1.56
CA GLN A 106 -12.51 -19.96 -0.76
C GLN A 106 -12.60 -21.31 -1.46
N GLU A 107 -11.97 -22.34 -0.88
CA GLU A 107 -12.24 -23.71 -1.27
C GLU A 107 -13.75 -23.86 -1.15
N THR A 108 -14.46 -23.80 -2.27
CA THR A 108 -15.84 -24.29 -2.32
C THR A 108 -15.75 -25.69 -1.71
N PRO A 109 -16.47 -26.00 -0.61
CA PRO A 109 -16.41 -27.33 -0.03
C PRO A 109 -16.66 -28.32 -1.16
N GLN A 110 -15.62 -29.09 -1.48
CA GLN A 110 -15.68 -30.07 -2.55
C GLN A 110 -16.82 -31.01 -2.15
N PRO A 111 -17.88 -31.18 -2.97
CA PRO A 111 -18.98 -32.03 -2.58
C PRO A 111 -18.42 -33.43 -2.29
N SER A 112 -18.51 -33.86 -1.03
CA SER A 112 -18.15 -35.22 -0.68
C SER A 112 -19.25 -36.12 -1.24
N PHE A 113 -18.86 -36.97 -2.16
CA PHE A 113 -19.73 -38.01 -2.67
C PHE A 113 -19.45 -39.28 -1.88
N ASP A 114 -20.51 -39.96 -1.43
CA ASP A 114 -20.33 -41.31 -0.91
C ASP A 114 -19.89 -42.27 -2.04
N LYS A 115 -19.54 -43.51 -1.68
CA LYS A 115 -19.17 -44.57 -2.64
C LYS A 115 -20.26 -44.93 -3.66
N TYR A 116 -21.44 -44.32 -3.57
CA TYR A 116 -22.58 -44.48 -4.47
C TYR A 116 -22.89 -43.20 -5.27
N GLY A 117 -22.05 -42.17 -5.19
CA GLY A 117 -22.21 -40.94 -5.95
C GLY A 117 -23.30 -40.01 -5.44
N LYS A 118 -23.76 -40.15 -4.18
CA LYS A 118 -24.72 -39.21 -3.58
C LYS A 118 -23.98 -38.11 -2.82
N LYS A 119 -24.39 -36.85 -3.06
CA LYS A 119 -23.92 -35.68 -2.31
C LYS A 119 -24.33 -35.82 -0.85
N GLN A 120 -23.39 -35.67 0.07
CA GLN A 120 -23.71 -35.44 1.48
C GLN A 120 -23.87 -33.92 1.70
N TYR A 121 -24.96 -33.53 2.36
CA TYR A 121 -25.24 -32.15 2.79
C TYR A 121 -24.83 -31.99 4.25
#